data_AF-A0A2H0LGN6-F1
#
_entry.id   AF-A0A2H0LGN6-F1
#
_cell.length_a   1.000
_cell.length_b   1.000
_cell.length_c   1.000
_cell.angle_alpha   90.00
_cell.angle_beta   90.00
_cell.angle_gamma   90.00
#
_symmetry.space_group_name_H-M   'P 1'
#
loop_
_entity.id
_entity.type
_entity.pdbx_description
1 polymer ?
#
loop_
_entity_poly.entity_id
_entity_poly.type
_entity_poly.pdbx_seq_one_letter_code
_entity_poly.pdbx_strand_id
1 'polypeptide(L)'
;MSPEESHRQRGNIWGTGLILIGLWWVIRTTKLTALRPEEIFWVFLLYLLCTLPTLIYVAQSAGRLPIMPMWGLGYFMMFGMPLVSEEERWSILFYSPETVLGAFELVVGGAAACMLAYYTPIGGWVDQLLPHVRAPWDPKRAPGFGVGVSILGLAFYLADLLYTFPASIAQIISIAASLSMLGLVILLLLQLRGQLPKFHLFLLWGIFFPIQLLARLGTGALWDVVVLVSPMLFCYTAERRKIPWAAMLAAALLIIPFLGTKHEYRSYAWDGNEGEIALSDSPIQRGFAFIDLTTRRLMEGGVETYTVAAETSESRISHLGILTHLMETTPAIIPYWNGETYLSLLWTFVPRFLYPDKPTKLLGQEFGHRYELLHEEDTGTSFNLPHQVLEMYINFGIPGVLIGMTLIGCFYRALTTMIGQAELGERGLVVGCTMLANLLLMDGSFSLVFGGIIYFLVIIAGVMRFMPTPGQSVQLKGIRPA
;
A
#
# COMPACT_ATOMS: atom_id res chain seq x y z
N MET A 1 5.59 -30.74 -11.18
CA MET A 1 6.37 -29.56 -11.58
C MET A 1 7.28 -29.99 -12.72
N SER A 2 7.21 -29.34 -13.88
CA SER A 2 8.06 -29.71 -15.01
C SER A 2 9.53 -29.31 -14.74
N PRO A 3 10.52 -29.94 -15.42
CA PRO A 3 11.92 -29.53 -15.31
C PRO A 3 12.15 -28.05 -15.61
N GLU A 4 11.42 -27.49 -16.58
CA GLU A 4 11.47 -26.07 -16.94
C GLU A 4 10.93 -25.16 -15.83
N GLU A 5 9.83 -25.54 -15.17
CA GLU A 5 9.29 -24.80 -14.03
C GLU A 5 10.26 -24.79 -12.85
N SER A 6 10.92 -25.92 -12.59
CA SER A 6 11.95 -26.07 -11.54
C SER A 6 13.18 -25.19 -11.83
N HIS A 7 13.67 -25.18 -13.07
CA HIS A 7 14.78 -24.32 -13.47
C HIS A 7 14.44 -22.83 -13.36
N ARG A 8 13.25 -22.43 -13.83
CA ARG A 8 12.77 -21.04 -13.74
C ARG A 8 12.60 -20.59 -12.29
N GLN A 9 12.07 -21.46 -11.43
CA GLN A 9 11.92 -21.17 -10.01
C GLN A 9 13.28 -20.96 -9.33
N ARG A 10 14.25 -21.84 -9.57
CA ARG A 10 15.62 -21.68 -9.07
C ARG A 10 16.22 -20.34 -9.51
N GLY A 11 16.08 -19.97 -10.78
CA GLY A 11 16.55 -18.68 -11.29
C GLY A 11 15.92 -17.48 -10.58
N ASN A 12 14.62 -17.52 -10.29
CA ASN A 12 13.94 -16.45 -9.55
C ASN A 12 14.42 -16.33 -8.10
N ILE A 13 14.67 -17.46 -7.42
CA ILE A 13 15.19 -17.49 -6.04
C ILE A 13 16.57 -16.84 -6.00
N TRP A 14 17.49 -17.27 -6.87
CA TRP A 14 18.85 -16.72 -6.92
C TRP A 14 18.84 -15.23 -7.28
N GLY A 15 18.07 -14.81 -8.28
CA GLY A 15 17.96 -13.40 -8.66
C GLY A 15 17.41 -12.52 -7.54
N THR A 16 16.39 -13.00 -6.82
CA THR A 16 15.82 -12.29 -5.68
C THR A 16 16.80 -12.24 -4.51
N GLY A 17 17.44 -13.35 -4.18
CA GLY A 17 18.44 -13.43 -3.11
C GLY A 17 19.62 -12.49 -3.34
N LEU A 18 20.14 -12.42 -4.58
CA LEU A 18 21.23 -11.50 -4.93
C LEU A 18 20.84 -10.02 -4.76
N ILE A 19 19.62 -9.64 -5.17
CA ILE A 19 19.12 -8.27 -5.02
C ILE A 19 19.00 -7.91 -3.54
N LEU A 20 18.44 -8.82 -2.74
CA LEU A 20 18.33 -8.63 -1.30
C LEU A 20 19.72 -8.48 -0.66
N ILE A 21 20.65 -9.40 -0.93
CA ILE A 21 22.03 -9.31 -0.43
C ILE A 21 22.70 -8.01 -0.86
N GLY A 22 22.52 -7.59 -2.12
CA GLY A 22 23.02 -6.33 -2.63
C GLY A 22 22.46 -5.13 -1.87
N LEU A 23 21.14 -5.13 -1.61
CA LEU A 23 20.48 -4.09 -0.80
C LEU A 23 21.06 -4.02 0.62
N TRP A 24 21.24 -5.17 1.28
CA TRP A 24 21.88 -5.23 2.59
C TRP A 24 23.31 -4.71 2.56
N TRP A 25 24.09 -5.10 1.53
CA TRP A 25 25.46 -4.65 1.38
C TRP A 25 25.54 -3.13 1.20
N VAL A 26 24.69 -2.54 0.35
CA VAL A 26 24.61 -1.09 0.18
C VAL A 26 24.27 -0.40 1.50
N ILE A 27 23.24 -0.86 2.21
CA ILE A 27 22.86 -0.30 3.52
C ILE A 27 24.06 -0.33 4.48
N ARG A 28 24.74 -1.48 4.57
CA ARG A 28 25.89 -1.68 5.45
C ARG A 28 27.08 -0.79 5.11
N THR A 29 27.47 -0.69 3.84
CA THR A 29 28.70 0.01 3.44
C THR A 29 28.54 1.52 3.40
N THR A 30 27.35 2.00 3.07
CA THR A 30 27.14 3.44 2.88
C THR A 30 26.78 4.15 4.17
N LYS A 31 26.13 3.47 5.14
CA LYS A 31 25.28 4.20 6.10
C LYS A 31 25.15 3.60 7.52
N LEU A 32 25.67 2.38 7.80
CA LEU A 32 25.62 1.77 9.16
C LEU A 32 26.90 1.94 10.00
N THR A 33 27.91 2.66 9.53
CA THR A 33 29.25 2.74 10.16
C THR A 33 29.27 3.43 11.52
N ALA A 34 28.17 4.09 11.89
CA ALA A 34 28.11 4.97 13.04
C ALA A 34 27.00 4.59 14.06
N LEU A 35 26.36 3.43 13.86
CA LEU A 35 25.42 2.83 14.82
C LEU A 35 26.14 1.94 15.83
N ARG A 36 25.52 1.75 17.00
CA ARG A 36 26.00 0.80 18.01
C ARG A 36 25.85 -0.64 17.49
N PRO A 37 26.73 -1.58 17.91
CA PRO A 37 26.63 -2.99 17.49
C PRO A 37 25.25 -3.63 17.74
N GLU A 38 24.58 -3.23 18.83
CA GLU A 38 23.24 -3.70 19.20
C GLU A 38 22.16 -3.21 18.23
N GLU A 39 22.23 -1.94 17.81
CA GLU A 39 21.31 -1.37 16.82
C GLU A 39 21.50 -2.04 15.45
N ILE A 40 22.75 -2.28 15.05
CA ILE A 40 23.06 -3.02 13.81
C ILE A 40 22.47 -4.43 13.85
N PHE A 41 22.54 -5.10 15.01
CA PHE A 41 21.94 -6.41 15.20
C PHE A 41 20.42 -6.37 14.99
N TRP A 42 19.72 -5.41 15.60
CA TRP A 42 18.28 -5.28 15.46
C TRP A 42 17.83 -4.91 14.04
N VAL A 43 18.55 -3.99 13.37
CA VAL A 43 18.29 -3.66 11.97
C VAL A 43 18.48 -4.87 11.07
N PHE A 44 19.54 -5.64 11.29
CA PHE A 44 19.79 -6.86 10.54
C PHE A 44 18.71 -7.91 10.78
N LEU A 45 18.29 -8.10 12.03
CA LEU A 45 17.22 -9.03 12.40
C LEU A 45 15.90 -8.62 11.74
N LEU A 46 15.56 -7.34 11.79
CA LEU A 46 14.38 -6.79 11.13
C LEU A 46 14.45 -7.00 9.60
N TYR A 47 15.60 -6.73 8.99
CA TYR A 47 15.85 -6.96 7.58
C TYR A 47 15.62 -8.43 7.20
N LEU A 48 16.18 -9.38 7.94
CA LEU A 48 15.99 -10.81 7.70
C LEU A 48 14.52 -11.20 7.81
N LEU A 49 13.86 -10.73 8.87
CA LEU A 49 12.46 -11.00 9.13
C LEU A 49 11.59 -10.49 7.96
N CYS A 50 11.74 -9.22 7.58
CA CYS A 50 10.99 -8.58 6.51
C CYS A 50 11.25 -9.14 5.10
N THR A 51 12.44 -9.69 4.85
CA THR A 51 12.80 -10.25 3.53
C THR A 51 12.51 -11.75 3.41
N LEU A 52 12.37 -12.45 4.53
CA LEU A 52 12.04 -13.87 4.56
C LEU A 52 10.72 -14.20 3.82
N PRO A 53 9.60 -13.47 3.98
CA PRO A 53 8.38 -13.69 3.21
C PRO A 53 8.60 -13.67 1.69
N THR A 54 9.46 -12.78 1.20
CA THR A 54 9.79 -12.63 -0.21
C THR A 54 10.53 -13.87 -0.73
N LEU A 55 11.49 -14.39 0.05
CA LEU A 55 12.19 -15.63 -0.30
C LEU A 55 11.26 -16.84 -0.28
N ILE A 56 10.42 -16.95 0.76
CA ILE A 56 9.40 -18.00 0.87
C ILE A 56 8.45 -17.94 -0.33
N TYR A 57 8.00 -16.74 -0.71
CA TYR A 57 7.07 -16.56 -1.81
C TYR A 57 7.62 -17.03 -3.15
N VAL A 58 8.87 -16.67 -3.46
CA VAL A 58 9.54 -17.08 -4.71
C VAL A 58 9.90 -18.58 -4.67
N ALA A 59 10.16 -19.14 -3.48
CA ALA A 59 10.45 -20.55 -3.27
C ALA A 59 9.19 -21.45 -3.26
N GLN A 60 8.01 -20.90 -2.97
CA GLN A 60 6.75 -21.64 -3.05
C GLN A 60 6.22 -21.65 -4.49
N SER A 61 5.64 -22.78 -4.91
CA SER A 61 5.03 -22.93 -6.24
C SER A 61 3.56 -22.48 -6.29
N ALA A 62 2.95 -22.21 -5.13
CA ALA A 62 1.54 -21.86 -5.00
C ALA A 62 1.30 -20.40 -5.42
N GLY A 63 0.40 -20.19 -6.38
CA GLY A 63 0.01 -18.85 -6.86
C GLY A 63 -0.79 -18.09 -5.82
N ARG A 64 -0.11 -17.51 -4.82
CA ARG A 64 -0.72 -16.70 -3.77
C ARG A 64 -0.53 -15.21 -4.06
N LEU A 65 -1.39 -14.36 -3.52
CA LEU A 65 -1.15 -12.92 -3.45
C LEU A 65 0.13 -12.65 -2.63
N PRO A 66 0.98 -11.72 -3.06
CA PRO A 66 2.23 -11.40 -2.36
C PRO A 66 1.99 -10.47 -1.16
N ILE A 67 0.99 -10.73 -0.31
CA ILE A 67 0.66 -9.84 0.82
C ILE A 67 1.86 -9.68 1.76
N MET A 68 2.38 -10.79 2.29
CA MET A 68 3.51 -10.75 3.23
C MET A 68 4.84 -10.25 2.63
N PRO A 69 5.22 -10.63 1.39
CA PRO A 69 6.35 -10.00 0.71
C PRO A 69 6.27 -8.48 0.64
N MET A 70 5.12 -7.94 0.24
CA MET A 70 4.95 -6.49 0.06
C MET A 70 4.85 -5.77 1.41
N TRP A 71 4.13 -6.36 2.36
CA TRP A 71 4.05 -5.88 3.73
C TRP A 71 5.43 -5.84 4.40
N GLY A 72 6.21 -6.92 4.29
CA GLY A 72 7.55 -6.99 4.89
C GLY A 72 8.50 -5.93 4.30
N LEU A 73 8.51 -5.75 2.98
CA LEU A 73 9.32 -4.72 2.33
C LEU A 73 8.91 -3.30 2.77
N GLY A 74 7.60 -3.00 2.82
CA GLY A 74 7.09 -1.72 3.31
C GLY A 74 7.43 -1.46 4.77
N TYR A 75 7.28 -2.49 5.62
CA TYR A 75 7.63 -2.41 7.04
C TYR A 75 9.12 -2.14 7.26
N PHE A 76 10.01 -2.81 6.49
CA PHE A 76 11.43 -2.53 6.56
C PHE A 76 11.80 -1.14 6.04
N MET A 77 11.12 -0.67 4.99
CA MET A 77 11.30 0.71 4.54
C MET A 77 10.98 1.67 5.69
N MET A 78 9.85 1.49 6.38
CA MET A 78 9.37 2.41 7.43
C MET A 78 10.12 2.36 8.76
N PHE A 79 10.67 1.22 9.15
CA PHE A 79 11.33 1.08 10.46
C PHE A 79 12.83 0.77 10.39
N GLY A 80 13.30 0.21 9.27
CA GLY A 80 14.69 -0.20 9.09
C GLY A 80 15.53 0.77 8.27
N MET A 81 14.97 1.34 7.20
CA MET A 81 15.62 2.36 6.36
C MET A 81 15.84 3.71 7.05
N PRO A 82 15.03 4.18 8.02
CA PRO A 82 15.21 5.56 8.45
C PRO A 82 16.44 5.79 9.36
N LEU A 83 17.00 4.73 9.94
CA LEU A 83 18.30 4.78 10.65
C LEU A 83 19.52 4.95 9.73
N VAL A 84 19.26 4.88 8.43
CA VAL A 84 20.21 4.97 7.33
C VAL A 84 20.22 6.45 6.83
N SER A 85 19.37 7.32 7.41
CA SER A 85 19.40 8.79 7.31
C SER A 85 20.35 9.41 8.34
N GLU A 86 21.08 10.47 7.95
CA GLU A 86 21.83 11.28 8.92
C GLU A 86 20.90 12.18 9.75
N GLU A 87 19.87 12.78 9.14
CA GLU A 87 18.98 13.75 9.78
C GLU A 87 18.13 13.12 10.90
N GLU A 88 17.58 11.93 10.67
CA GLU A 88 16.82 11.21 11.68
C GLU A 88 17.73 10.56 12.73
N ARG A 89 18.96 10.22 12.37
CA ARG A 89 19.92 9.77 13.37
C ARG A 89 20.13 10.85 14.42
N TRP A 90 20.19 12.12 14.03
CA TRP A 90 20.24 13.22 14.99
C TRP A 90 18.99 13.27 15.87
N SER A 91 17.79 13.06 15.32
CA SER A 91 16.55 13.07 16.11
C SER A 91 16.51 11.92 17.13
N ILE A 92 17.00 10.73 16.77
CA ILE A 92 17.06 9.55 17.65
C ILE A 92 18.15 9.67 18.73
N LEU A 93 19.27 10.35 18.42
CA LEU A 93 20.37 10.58 19.37
C LEU A 93 19.99 11.50 20.55
N PHE A 94 18.88 12.24 20.48
CA PHE A 94 18.37 13.01 21.62
C PHE A 94 17.69 12.13 22.68
N TYR A 95 17.35 10.89 22.36
CA TYR A 95 16.67 9.97 23.27
C TYR A 95 17.65 9.03 23.97
N SER A 96 17.19 8.46 25.09
CA SER A 96 18.01 7.52 25.85
C SER A 96 18.37 6.29 24.99
N PRO A 97 19.61 5.79 25.05
CA PRO A 97 20.02 4.59 24.34
C PRO A 97 19.14 3.36 24.61
N GLU A 98 18.51 3.30 25.78
CA GLU A 98 17.58 2.25 26.21
C GLU A 98 16.22 2.38 25.51
N THR A 99 15.68 3.59 25.40
CA THR A 99 14.41 3.85 24.70
C THR A 99 14.50 3.47 23.23
N VAL A 100 15.62 3.80 22.58
CA VAL A 100 15.90 3.43 21.18
C VAL A 100 15.93 1.91 21.00
N LEU A 101 16.60 1.19 21.90
CA LEU A 101 16.63 -0.28 21.87
C LEU A 101 15.24 -0.88 22.12
N GLY A 102 14.47 -0.32 23.05
CA GLY A 102 13.10 -0.74 23.30
C GLY A 102 12.20 -0.57 22.07
N ALA A 103 12.39 0.51 21.29
CA ALA A 103 11.66 0.73 20.04
C ALA A 103 12.01 -0.35 19.00
N PHE A 104 13.28 -0.73 18.87
CA PHE A 104 13.71 -1.83 18.01
C PHE A 104 13.10 -3.17 18.42
N GLU A 105 13.17 -3.50 19.70
CA GLU A 105 12.62 -4.73 20.25
C GLU A 105 11.13 -4.83 19.95
N LEU A 106 10.39 -3.73 20.11
CA LEU A 106 8.96 -3.67 19.86
C LEU A 106 8.60 -3.82 18.38
N VAL A 107 9.35 -3.17 17.49
CA VAL A 107 9.18 -3.26 16.03
C VAL A 107 9.46 -4.69 15.55
N VAL A 108 10.59 -5.26 15.97
CA VAL A 108 10.95 -6.64 15.62
C VAL A 108 9.96 -7.63 16.22
N GLY A 109 9.57 -7.44 17.47
CA GLY A 109 8.56 -8.26 18.15
C GLY A 109 7.20 -8.21 17.47
N GLY A 110 6.75 -7.01 17.07
CA GLY A 110 5.51 -6.81 16.32
C GLY A 110 5.55 -7.49 14.95
N ALA A 111 6.64 -7.29 14.19
CA ALA A 111 6.82 -7.98 12.91
C ALA A 111 6.85 -9.51 13.07
N ALA A 112 7.53 -10.02 14.10
CA ALA A 112 7.62 -11.44 14.36
C ALA A 112 6.25 -12.01 14.74
N ALA A 113 5.48 -11.30 15.59
CA ALA A 113 4.12 -11.66 15.96
C ALA A 113 3.18 -11.74 14.74
N CYS A 114 3.28 -10.78 13.82
CA CYS A 114 2.52 -10.79 12.56
C CYS A 114 2.89 -11.99 11.67
N MET A 115 4.19 -12.25 11.50
CA MET A 115 4.67 -13.37 10.68
C MET A 115 4.35 -14.73 11.28
N LEU A 116 4.51 -14.89 12.59
CA LEU A 116 4.14 -16.12 13.30
C LEU A 116 2.65 -16.39 13.12
N ALA A 117 1.79 -15.39 13.32
CA ALA A 117 0.35 -15.54 13.11
C ALA A 117 0.01 -15.95 11.66
N TYR A 118 0.66 -15.33 10.67
CA TYR A 118 0.39 -15.62 9.26
C TYR A 118 0.87 -17.02 8.84
N TYR A 119 2.10 -17.42 9.17
CA TYR A 119 2.72 -18.64 8.64
C TYR A 119 2.51 -19.88 9.50
N THR A 120 2.18 -19.75 10.80
CA THR A 120 2.04 -20.89 11.72
C THR A 120 0.57 -21.26 11.95
N PRO A 121 0.27 -22.39 12.64
CA PRO A 121 -1.10 -22.76 13.00
C PRO A 121 -1.85 -21.73 13.87
N ILE A 122 -1.15 -20.75 14.47
CA ILE A 122 -1.76 -19.66 15.26
C ILE A 122 -2.83 -18.92 14.46
N GLY A 123 -2.63 -18.70 13.16
CA GLY A 123 -3.67 -18.18 12.25
C GLY A 123 -4.46 -19.25 11.52
N GLY A 124 -4.06 -20.52 11.62
CA GLY A 124 -4.64 -21.62 10.85
C GLY A 124 -6.07 -22.00 11.23
N TRP A 125 -6.52 -21.64 12.44
CA TRP A 125 -7.93 -21.77 12.81
C TRP A 125 -8.85 -20.92 11.90
N VAL A 126 -8.34 -19.80 11.39
CA VAL A 126 -9.09 -18.93 10.49
C VAL A 126 -9.35 -19.62 9.14
N ASP A 127 -8.44 -20.47 8.68
CA ASP A 127 -8.61 -21.21 7.42
C ASP A 127 -9.78 -22.21 7.49
N GLN A 128 -10.10 -22.71 8.70
CA GLN A 128 -11.20 -23.66 8.91
C GLN A 128 -12.57 -22.98 8.92
N LEU A 129 -12.61 -21.69 9.26
CA LEU A 129 -13.85 -20.91 9.37
C LEU A 129 -14.28 -20.27 8.05
N LEU A 130 -13.36 -20.15 7.09
CA LEU A 130 -13.57 -19.34 5.90
C LEU A 130 -13.95 -20.18 4.67
N PRO A 131 -14.93 -19.73 3.88
CA PRO A 131 -15.30 -20.39 2.65
C PRO A 131 -14.20 -20.22 1.60
N HIS A 132 -13.87 -21.31 0.90
CA HIS A 132 -13.01 -21.27 -0.27
C HIS A 132 -13.86 -20.89 -1.48
N VAL A 133 -13.81 -19.62 -1.88
CA VAL A 133 -14.65 -19.11 -2.98
C VAL A 133 -13.98 -19.41 -4.31
N ARG A 134 -14.46 -20.45 -5.01
CA ARG A 134 -14.06 -20.68 -6.40
C ARG A 134 -14.88 -19.85 -7.37
N ALA A 135 -14.26 -18.88 -8.03
CA ALA A 135 -14.95 -17.93 -8.90
C ALA A 135 -14.23 -17.74 -10.24
N PRO A 136 -14.29 -18.73 -11.15
CA PRO A 136 -13.77 -18.56 -12.49
C PRO A 136 -14.65 -17.61 -13.31
N TRP A 137 -14.06 -16.92 -14.30
CA TRP A 137 -14.82 -16.11 -15.26
C TRP A 137 -14.91 -16.75 -16.65
N ASP A 138 -15.84 -16.28 -17.48
CA ASP A 138 -15.87 -16.60 -18.91
C ASP A 138 -14.83 -15.76 -19.67
N PRO A 139 -13.75 -16.38 -20.21
CA PRO A 139 -12.68 -15.65 -20.89
C PRO A 139 -13.13 -14.94 -22.17
N LYS A 140 -14.26 -15.32 -22.79
CA LYS A 140 -14.77 -14.65 -23.99
C LYS A 140 -15.45 -13.31 -23.68
N ARG A 141 -16.10 -13.23 -22.52
CA ARG A 141 -16.86 -12.04 -22.07
C ARG A 141 -16.04 -11.13 -21.15
N ALA A 142 -15.01 -11.67 -20.50
CA ALA A 142 -14.15 -10.93 -19.58
C ALA A 142 -13.48 -9.68 -20.20
N PRO A 143 -13.00 -9.68 -21.46
CA PRO A 143 -12.42 -8.47 -22.07
C PRO A 143 -13.41 -7.30 -22.15
N GLY A 144 -14.62 -7.57 -22.66
CA GLY A 144 -15.66 -6.54 -22.79
C GLY A 144 -16.14 -6.03 -21.42
N PHE A 145 -16.25 -6.92 -20.44
CA PHE A 145 -16.55 -6.54 -19.06
C PHE A 145 -15.45 -5.64 -18.46
N GLY A 146 -14.18 -6.01 -18.63
CA GLY A 146 -13.04 -5.20 -18.16
C GLY A 146 -13.01 -3.81 -18.77
N VAL A 147 -13.32 -3.68 -20.07
CA VAL A 147 -13.46 -2.38 -20.73
C VAL A 147 -14.63 -1.58 -20.18
N GLY A 148 -15.82 -2.18 -20.03
CA GLY A 148 -16.99 -1.51 -19.49
C GLY A 148 -16.77 -0.99 -18.07
N VAL A 149 -16.16 -1.81 -17.21
CA VAL A 149 -15.77 -1.43 -15.84
C VAL A 149 -14.71 -0.32 -15.84
N SER A 150 -13.73 -0.37 -16.76
CA SER A 150 -12.71 0.68 -16.89
C SER A 150 -13.31 2.02 -17.33
N ILE A 151 -14.24 2.02 -18.29
CA ILE A 151 -14.93 3.23 -18.75
C ILE A 151 -15.76 3.83 -17.61
N LEU A 152 -16.58 3.01 -16.95
CA LEU A 152 -17.44 3.46 -15.85
C LEU A 152 -16.61 4.02 -14.70
N GLY A 153 -15.58 3.29 -14.26
CA GLY A 153 -14.71 3.72 -13.19
C GLY A 153 -13.92 4.98 -13.53
N LEU A 154 -13.42 5.10 -14.76
CA LEU A 154 -12.73 6.31 -15.21
C LEU A 154 -13.67 7.53 -15.23
N ALA A 155 -14.91 7.36 -15.67
CA ALA A 155 -15.90 8.43 -15.65
C ALA A 155 -16.18 8.93 -14.23
N PHE A 156 -16.37 8.02 -13.27
CA PHE A 156 -16.53 8.40 -11.86
C PHE A 156 -15.28 9.04 -11.28
N TYR A 157 -14.09 8.53 -11.61
CA TYR A 157 -12.83 9.11 -11.15
C TYR A 157 -12.63 10.55 -11.65
N LEU A 158 -12.89 10.80 -12.94
CA LEU A 158 -12.82 12.15 -13.48
C LEU A 158 -13.91 13.06 -12.91
N ALA A 159 -15.11 12.53 -12.67
CA ALA A 159 -16.17 13.29 -12.01
C ALA A 159 -15.76 13.71 -10.59
N ASP A 160 -15.16 12.81 -9.80
CA ASP A 160 -14.66 13.07 -8.44
C ASP A 160 -13.60 14.18 -8.41
N LEU A 161 -12.82 14.32 -9.49
CA LEU A 161 -11.80 15.37 -9.63
C LEU A 161 -12.36 16.70 -10.12
N LEU A 162 -13.41 16.68 -10.95
CA LEU A 162 -13.96 17.87 -11.60
C LEU A 162 -15.08 18.54 -10.80
N TYR A 163 -15.75 17.79 -9.92
CA TYR A 163 -16.93 18.27 -9.21
C TYR A 163 -16.81 18.04 -7.71
N THR A 164 -17.24 19.01 -6.93
CA THR A 164 -17.37 18.87 -5.47
C THR A 164 -18.75 18.32 -5.13
N PHE A 165 -18.77 17.09 -4.61
CA PHE A 165 -20.02 16.45 -4.21
C PHE A 165 -20.29 16.61 -2.71
N PRO A 166 -21.57 16.66 -2.29
CA PRO A 166 -21.92 16.53 -0.89
C PRO A 166 -21.34 15.24 -0.31
N ALA A 167 -20.91 15.26 0.96
CA ALA A 167 -20.14 14.17 1.55
C ALA A 167 -20.83 12.79 1.52
N SER A 168 -22.18 12.76 1.48
CA SER A 168 -22.98 11.54 1.30
C SER A 168 -22.84 10.91 -0.09
N ILE A 169 -22.73 11.74 -1.13
CA ILE A 169 -22.62 11.33 -2.53
C ILE A 169 -21.15 11.11 -2.89
N ALA A 170 -20.26 11.96 -2.39
CA ALA A 170 -18.81 11.86 -2.60
C ALA A 170 -18.29 10.45 -2.25
N GLN A 171 -18.71 9.88 -1.12
CA GLN A 171 -18.31 8.52 -0.73
C GLN A 171 -18.73 7.48 -1.77
N ILE A 172 -19.93 7.58 -2.34
CA ILE A 172 -20.41 6.65 -3.37
C ILE A 172 -19.59 6.81 -4.65
N ILE A 173 -19.29 8.05 -5.03
CA ILE A 173 -18.50 8.37 -6.23
C ILE A 173 -17.06 7.88 -6.08
N SER A 174 -16.39 8.14 -4.96
CA SER A 174 -15.03 7.66 -4.73
C SER A 174 -14.95 6.13 -4.72
N ILE A 175 -15.98 5.43 -4.21
CA ILE A 175 -15.98 3.97 -4.32
C ILE A 175 -16.28 3.52 -5.75
N ALA A 176 -17.17 4.18 -6.48
CA ALA A 176 -17.41 3.88 -7.89
C ALA A 176 -16.17 4.16 -8.76
N ALA A 177 -15.37 5.17 -8.41
CA ALA A 177 -14.09 5.47 -9.04
C ALA A 177 -13.08 4.33 -8.85
N SER A 178 -13.14 3.57 -7.74
CA SER A 178 -12.27 2.40 -7.52
C SER A 178 -12.49 1.28 -8.55
N LEU A 179 -13.62 1.28 -9.28
CA LEU A 179 -13.86 0.38 -10.40
C LEU A 179 -12.84 0.58 -11.53
N SER A 180 -12.24 1.77 -11.66
CA SER A 180 -11.22 2.03 -12.69
C SER A 180 -10.03 1.10 -12.52
N MET A 181 -9.61 0.87 -11.26
CA MET A 181 -8.53 -0.05 -10.92
C MET A 181 -8.90 -1.50 -11.16
N LEU A 182 -10.12 -1.88 -10.79
CA LEU A 182 -10.62 -3.22 -11.04
C LEU A 182 -10.58 -3.53 -12.54
N GLY A 183 -11.07 -2.62 -13.38
CA GLY A 183 -11.06 -2.74 -14.84
C GLY A 183 -9.65 -2.91 -15.41
N LEU A 184 -8.68 -2.10 -14.97
CA LEU A 184 -7.28 -2.22 -15.38
C LEU A 184 -6.68 -3.57 -15.00
N VAL A 185 -6.92 -4.05 -13.77
CA VAL A 185 -6.40 -5.35 -13.30
C VAL A 185 -7.02 -6.51 -14.08
N ILE A 186 -8.31 -6.44 -14.44
CA ILE A 186 -8.97 -7.43 -15.29
C ILE A 186 -8.26 -7.53 -16.65
N LEU A 187 -8.07 -6.38 -17.32
CA LEU A 187 -7.45 -6.32 -18.64
C LEU A 187 -5.99 -6.78 -18.58
N LEU A 188 -5.24 -6.39 -17.55
CA LEU A 188 -3.86 -6.83 -17.33
C LEU A 188 -3.79 -8.35 -17.13
N LEU A 189 -4.66 -8.94 -16.31
CA LEU A 189 -4.68 -10.38 -16.08
C LEU A 189 -4.92 -11.14 -17.40
N LEU A 190 -5.88 -10.68 -18.21
CA LEU A 190 -6.15 -11.25 -19.53
C LEU A 190 -4.96 -11.09 -20.49
N GLN A 191 -4.25 -9.95 -20.45
CA GLN A 191 -3.02 -9.76 -21.24
C GLN A 191 -1.93 -10.75 -20.81
N LEU A 192 -1.69 -10.91 -19.52
CA LEU A 192 -0.65 -11.82 -19.00
C LEU A 192 -0.90 -13.27 -19.41
N ARG A 193 -2.17 -13.64 -19.57
CA ARG A 193 -2.62 -14.94 -20.05
C ARG A 193 -2.73 -15.08 -21.57
N GLY A 194 -2.45 -14.01 -22.33
CA GLY A 194 -2.57 -14.01 -23.79
C GLY A 194 -4.02 -14.11 -24.30
N GLN A 195 -5.00 -13.82 -23.44
CA GLN A 195 -6.43 -13.90 -23.76
C GLN A 195 -7.02 -12.54 -24.17
N LEU A 196 -6.21 -11.48 -24.17
CA LEU A 196 -6.66 -10.12 -24.49
C LEU A 196 -6.51 -9.82 -26.00
N PRO A 197 -7.60 -9.44 -26.71
CA PRO A 197 -7.51 -9.00 -28.09
C PRO A 197 -6.63 -7.75 -28.26
N LYS A 198 -5.95 -7.62 -29.41
CA LYS A 198 -5.05 -6.48 -29.71
C LYS A 198 -5.73 -5.11 -29.54
N PHE A 199 -7.01 -5.00 -29.90
CA PHE A 199 -7.78 -3.77 -29.70
C PHE A 199 -7.91 -3.41 -28.21
N HIS A 200 -8.24 -4.39 -27.36
CA HIS A 200 -8.37 -4.16 -25.92
C HIS A 200 -7.01 -3.90 -25.25
N LEU A 201 -5.93 -4.46 -25.81
CA LEU A 201 -4.56 -4.13 -25.39
C LEU A 201 -4.21 -2.66 -25.66
N PHE A 202 -4.61 -2.13 -26.83
CA PHE A 202 -4.49 -0.71 -27.15
C PHE A 202 -5.33 0.14 -26.20
N LEU A 203 -6.57 -0.25 -25.89
CA LEU A 203 -7.39 0.47 -24.90
C LEU A 203 -6.73 0.52 -23.52
N LEU A 204 -6.16 -0.60 -23.06
CA LEU A 204 -5.47 -0.68 -21.76
C LEU A 204 -4.28 0.29 -21.69
N TRP A 205 -3.31 0.14 -22.59
CA TRP A 205 -2.03 0.87 -22.51
C TRP A 205 -1.99 2.20 -23.25
N GLY A 206 -2.85 2.39 -24.25
CA GLY A 206 -2.92 3.62 -25.04
C GLY A 206 -3.94 4.63 -24.53
N ILE A 207 -4.94 4.19 -23.75
CA ILE A 207 -6.04 5.05 -23.29
C ILE A 207 -6.21 5.00 -21.77
N PHE A 208 -6.65 3.87 -21.21
CA PHE A 208 -7.07 3.82 -19.81
C PHE A 208 -5.93 4.05 -18.82
N PHE A 209 -4.78 3.42 -19.03
CA PHE A 209 -3.62 3.59 -18.14
C PHE A 209 -3.02 5.00 -18.25
N PRO A 210 -2.70 5.56 -19.44
CA PRO A 210 -2.14 6.91 -19.55
C PRO A 210 -3.06 8.00 -19.01
N ILE A 211 -4.36 7.94 -19.28
CA ILE A 211 -5.31 8.96 -18.78
C ILE A 211 -5.35 8.94 -17.25
N GLN A 212 -5.43 7.76 -16.64
CA GLN A 212 -5.42 7.64 -15.19
C GLN A 212 -4.09 8.09 -14.58
N LEU A 213 -2.96 7.76 -15.22
CA LEU A 213 -1.64 8.19 -14.76
C LEU A 213 -1.53 9.73 -14.78
N LEU A 214 -1.92 10.37 -15.89
CA LEU A 214 -1.89 11.83 -16.03
C LEU A 214 -2.83 12.51 -15.03
N ALA A 215 -4.08 12.03 -14.91
CA ALA A 215 -5.04 12.61 -13.98
C ALA A 215 -4.61 12.45 -12.51
N ARG A 216 -3.92 11.36 -12.16
CA ARG A 216 -3.36 11.13 -10.81
C ARG A 216 -2.11 11.95 -10.55
N LEU A 217 -1.24 12.12 -11.54
CA LEU A 217 -0.13 13.07 -11.42
C LEU A 217 -0.64 14.50 -11.22
N GLY A 218 -1.74 14.86 -11.90
CA GLY A 218 -2.36 16.17 -11.78
C GLY A 218 -2.94 16.51 -10.40
N THR A 219 -3.08 15.54 -9.48
CA THR A 219 -3.43 15.84 -8.08
C THR A 219 -2.23 16.37 -7.29
N GLY A 220 -1.01 16.17 -7.80
CA GLY A 220 0.23 16.41 -7.07
C GLY A 220 0.44 15.45 -5.89
N ALA A 221 -0.40 14.43 -5.71
CA ALA A 221 -0.26 13.41 -4.70
C ALA A 221 0.32 12.14 -5.33
N LEU A 222 1.63 11.93 -5.18
CA LEU A 222 2.31 10.77 -5.77
C LEU A 222 1.84 9.43 -5.20
N TRP A 223 1.21 9.44 -4.02
CA TRP A 223 0.52 8.27 -3.50
C TRP A 223 -0.57 7.76 -4.46
N ASP A 224 -1.26 8.63 -5.18
CA ASP A 224 -2.29 8.21 -6.14
C ASP A 224 -1.69 7.39 -7.28
N VAL A 225 -0.47 7.70 -7.71
CA VAL A 225 0.28 6.94 -8.72
C VAL A 225 0.65 5.56 -8.17
N VAL A 226 1.09 5.49 -6.90
CA VAL A 226 1.38 4.21 -6.22
C VAL A 226 0.12 3.34 -6.13
N VAL A 227 -1.04 3.91 -5.80
CA VAL A 227 -2.33 3.19 -5.77
C VAL A 227 -2.76 2.70 -7.15
N LEU A 228 -2.40 3.40 -8.24
CA LEU A 228 -2.66 2.94 -9.61
C LEU A 228 -1.78 1.74 -9.99
N VAL A 229 -0.49 1.82 -9.70
CA VAL A 229 0.48 0.81 -10.16
C VAL A 229 0.52 -0.43 -9.26
N SER A 230 0.25 -0.28 -7.97
CA SER A 230 0.38 -1.38 -7.00
C SER A 230 -0.56 -2.58 -7.26
N PRO A 231 -1.87 -2.43 -7.56
CA PRO A 231 -2.71 -3.57 -7.95
C PRO A 231 -2.20 -4.31 -9.18
N MET A 232 -1.66 -3.56 -10.16
CA MET A 232 -1.10 -4.11 -11.39
C MET A 232 0.17 -4.91 -11.09
N LEU A 233 1.02 -4.40 -10.21
CA LEU A 233 2.20 -5.10 -9.71
C LEU A 233 1.82 -6.40 -8.97
N PHE A 234 0.79 -6.38 -8.13
CA PHE A 234 0.30 -7.59 -7.43
C PHE A 234 -0.27 -8.61 -8.39
N CYS A 235 -1.01 -8.16 -9.40
CA CYS A 235 -1.52 -9.04 -10.44
C CYS A 235 -0.37 -9.68 -11.24
N TYR A 236 0.65 -8.89 -11.61
CA TYR A 236 1.82 -9.40 -12.31
C TYR A 236 2.59 -10.42 -11.49
N THR A 237 2.88 -10.10 -10.23
CA THR A 237 3.64 -10.97 -9.31
C THR A 237 2.90 -12.26 -9.01
N ALA A 238 1.59 -12.20 -8.74
CA ALA A 238 0.76 -13.37 -8.50
C ALA A 238 0.65 -14.28 -9.74
N GLU A 239 0.47 -13.70 -10.93
CA GLU A 239 0.31 -14.48 -12.17
C GLU A 239 1.66 -15.01 -12.71
N ARG A 240 2.74 -14.23 -12.63
CA ARG A 240 4.07 -14.61 -13.13
C ARG A 240 4.95 -15.30 -12.09
N ARG A 241 4.54 -15.32 -10.82
CA ARG A 241 5.27 -15.90 -9.68
C ARG A 241 6.70 -15.36 -9.57
N LYS A 242 6.87 -14.09 -9.91
CA LYS A 242 8.16 -13.39 -9.93
C LYS A 242 7.95 -11.94 -9.53
N ILE A 243 8.80 -11.45 -8.65
CA ILE A 243 8.87 -10.02 -8.31
C ILE A 243 9.62 -9.29 -9.44
N PRO A 244 9.00 -8.32 -10.13
CA PRO A 244 9.62 -7.59 -11.23
C PRO A 244 10.53 -6.48 -10.70
N TRP A 245 11.61 -6.86 -10.01
CA TRP A 245 12.54 -5.94 -9.36
C TRP A 245 13.03 -4.83 -10.30
N ALA A 246 13.40 -5.17 -11.54
CA ALA A 246 13.84 -4.18 -12.53
C ALA A 246 12.77 -3.13 -12.83
N ALA A 247 11.49 -3.53 -12.93
CA ALA A 247 10.40 -2.59 -13.16
C ALA A 247 10.12 -1.74 -11.91
N MET A 248 10.21 -2.31 -10.71
CA MET A 248 10.08 -1.56 -9.45
C MET A 248 11.18 -0.53 -9.29
N LEU A 249 12.44 -0.89 -9.58
CA LEU A 249 13.57 0.03 -9.54
C LEU A 249 13.44 1.13 -10.59
N ALA A 250 13.05 0.79 -11.81
CA ALA A 250 12.79 1.79 -12.85
C ALA A 250 11.66 2.74 -12.45
N ALA A 251 10.55 2.22 -11.90
CA ALA A 251 9.43 3.04 -11.42
C ALA A 251 9.86 3.96 -10.26
N ALA A 252 10.65 3.45 -9.31
CA ALA A 252 11.19 4.26 -8.23
C ALA A 252 12.07 5.40 -8.77
N LEU A 253 13.01 5.10 -9.67
CA LEU A 253 13.86 6.12 -10.31
C LEU A 253 13.06 7.18 -11.07
N LEU A 254 11.96 6.78 -11.73
CA LEU A 254 11.08 7.72 -12.42
C LEU A 254 10.25 8.59 -11.47
N ILE A 255 9.86 8.07 -10.30
CA ILE A 255 9.04 8.80 -9.33
C ILE A 255 9.88 9.77 -8.49
N ILE A 256 11.15 9.46 -8.23
CA ILE A 256 12.02 10.28 -7.36
C ILE A 256 12.05 11.76 -7.79
N PRO A 257 12.28 12.13 -9.07
CA PRO A 257 12.26 13.54 -9.46
C PRO A 257 10.95 14.27 -9.12
N PHE A 258 9.81 13.59 -9.25
CA PHE A 258 8.52 14.17 -8.89
C PHE A 258 8.40 14.40 -7.37
N LEU A 259 9.05 13.60 -6.53
CA LEU A 259 9.06 13.84 -5.08
C LEU A 259 9.75 15.16 -4.74
N GLY A 260 10.83 15.50 -5.45
CA GLY A 260 11.56 16.75 -5.27
C GLY A 260 10.79 17.99 -5.74
N THR A 261 9.96 17.86 -6.78
CA THR A 261 9.21 18.99 -7.36
C THR A 261 7.76 19.10 -6.88
N LYS A 262 7.27 18.16 -6.06
CA LYS A 262 5.84 18.12 -5.64
C LYS A 262 5.38 19.37 -4.89
N HIS A 263 6.24 19.96 -4.05
CA HIS A 263 5.87 21.11 -3.21
C HIS A 263 5.74 22.36 -4.07
N GLU A 264 6.70 22.56 -4.95
CA GLU A 264 6.67 23.62 -5.96
C GLU A 264 5.48 23.46 -6.91
N TYR A 265 5.21 22.24 -7.38
CA TYR A 265 4.02 21.98 -8.20
C TYR A 265 2.73 22.38 -7.48
N ARG A 266 2.62 22.03 -6.19
CA ARG A 266 1.42 22.32 -5.40
C ARG A 266 1.23 23.80 -5.13
N SER A 267 2.30 24.57 -4.92
CA SER A 267 2.19 26.02 -4.75
C SER A 267 1.71 26.71 -6.03
N TYR A 268 2.10 26.21 -7.21
CA TYR A 268 1.56 26.70 -8.48
C TYR A 268 0.13 26.21 -8.78
N ALA A 269 -0.20 24.98 -8.41
CA ALA A 269 -1.50 24.37 -8.75
C ALA A 269 -2.64 24.74 -7.80
N TRP A 270 -2.33 25.04 -6.52
CA TRP A 270 -3.34 25.21 -5.47
C TRP A 270 -3.26 26.56 -4.75
N ASP A 271 -2.06 27.14 -4.58
CA ASP A 271 -1.87 28.36 -3.78
C ASP A 271 -1.97 29.67 -4.59
N GLY A 272 -2.31 29.58 -5.88
CA GLY A 272 -2.78 30.73 -6.68
C GLY A 272 -1.72 31.76 -7.09
N ASN A 273 -0.42 31.43 -7.02
CA ASN A 273 0.60 32.30 -7.62
C ASN A 273 0.52 32.25 -9.16
N GLU A 274 0.33 33.42 -9.77
CA GLU A 274 0.26 33.77 -11.20
C GLU A 274 0.94 32.79 -12.17
N GLY A 275 0.27 31.68 -12.50
CA GLY A 275 0.74 30.72 -13.49
C GLY A 275 -0.42 30.03 -14.21
N GLU A 276 -0.26 29.79 -15.52
CA GLU A 276 -1.24 29.10 -16.39
C GLU A 276 -1.71 27.73 -15.83
N ILE A 277 -0.93 27.12 -14.93
CA ILE A 277 -1.21 25.82 -14.30
C ILE A 277 -2.39 25.91 -13.32
N ALA A 278 -2.49 27.00 -12.55
CA ALA A 278 -3.59 27.26 -11.60
C ALA A 278 -4.95 27.40 -12.31
N LEU A 279 -4.93 27.79 -13.60
CA LEU A 279 -6.11 28.06 -14.43
C LEU A 279 -6.56 26.85 -15.25
N SER A 280 -5.89 25.71 -15.14
CA SER A 280 -6.31 24.51 -15.88
C SER A 280 -7.44 23.77 -15.15
N ASP A 281 -8.65 23.81 -15.74
CA ASP A 281 -9.83 23.07 -15.27
C ASP A 281 -9.71 21.55 -15.51
N SER A 282 -8.73 21.11 -16.31
CA SER A 282 -8.56 19.70 -16.68
C SER A 282 -7.48 19.00 -15.85
N PRO A 283 -7.82 17.91 -15.13
CA PRO A 283 -6.85 17.08 -14.40
C PRO A 283 -5.71 16.54 -15.26
N ILE A 284 -5.96 16.36 -16.56
CA ILE A 284 -4.97 15.84 -17.52
C ILE A 284 -3.93 16.94 -17.83
N GLN A 285 -4.37 18.19 -18.01
CA GLN A 285 -3.47 19.32 -18.25
C GLN A 285 -2.58 19.56 -17.04
N ARG A 286 -3.15 19.47 -15.82
CA ARG A 286 -2.41 19.50 -14.56
C ARG A 286 -1.33 18.43 -14.49
N GLY A 287 -1.61 17.21 -14.95
CA GLY A 287 -0.64 16.13 -15.06
C GLY A 287 0.53 16.44 -16.01
N PHE A 288 0.23 16.98 -17.20
CA PHE A 288 1.27 17.42 -18.14
C PHE A 288 2.11 18.57 -17.58
N ALA A 289 1.48 19.53 -16.91
CA ALA A 289 2.19 20.63 -16.26
C ALA A 289 3.17 20.12 -15.18
N PHE A 290 2.78 19.11 -14.40
CA PHE A 290 3.70 18.53 -13.41
C PHE A 290 4.89 17.82 -14.06
N ILE A 291 4.65 17.11 -15.18
CA ILE A 291 5.72 16.47 -15.97
C ILE A 291 6.67 17.53 -16.52
N ASP A 292 6.14 18.61 -17.11
CA ASP A 292 6.94 19.70 -17.68
C ASP A 292 7.80 20.39 -16.60
N LEU A 293 7.21 20.75 -15.46
CA LEU A 293 7.93 21.31 -14.32
C LEU A 293 9.06 20.37 -13.86
N THR A 294 8.74 19.09 -13.66
CA THR A 294 9.73 18.09 -13.22
C THR A 294 10.85 17.91 -14.24
N THR A 295 10.52 17.92 -15.54
CA THR A 295 11.51 17.81 -16.61
C THR A 295 12.42 19.03 -16.65
N ARG A 296 11.88 20.24 -16.53
CA ARG A 296 12.67 21.48 -16.48
C ARG A 296 13.63 21.48 -15.28
N ARG A 297 13.12 21.17 -14.09
CA ARG A 297 13.94 21.07 -12.87
C ARG A 297 15.04 20.03 -12.99
N LEU A 298 14.75 18.87 -13.60
CA LEU A 298 15.75 17.85 -13.85
C LEU A 298 16.83 18.33 -14.85
N MET A 299 16.46 19.11 -15.87
CA MET A 299 17.41 19.68 -16.84
C MET A 299 18.25 20.81 -16.24
N GLU A 300 17.70 21.59 -15.30
CA GLU A 300 18.37 22.71 -14.63
C GLU A 300 19.27 22.25 -13.46
N GLY A 301 18.72 21.45 -12.54
CA GLY A 301 19.36 21.08 -11.27
C GLY A 301 20.03 19.70 -11.28
N GLY A 302 19.76 18.86 -12.28
CA GLY A 302 20.40 17.55 -12.44
C GLY A 302 20.31 16.68 -11.18
N VAL A 303 21.44 16.49 -10.49
CA VAL A 303 21.56 15.67 -9.27
C VAL A 303 20.85 16.30 -8.06
N GLU A 304 20.77 17.63 -7.97
CA GLU A 304 20.17 18.34 -6.84
C GLU A 304 18.67 18.02 -6.69
N THR A 305 17.96 17.81 -7.81
CA THR A 305 16.55 17.38 -7.76
C THR A 305 16.40 16.01 -7.11
N TYR A 306 17.39 15.11 -7.27
CA TYR A 306 17.39 13.81 -6.61
C TYR A 306 17.74 13.90 -5.13
N THR A 307 18.58 14.85 -4.72
CA THR A 307 18.92 15.03 -3.29
C THR A 307 17.72 15.59 -2.51
N VAL A 308 17.05 16.63 -3.03
CA VAL A 308 15.82 17.18 -2.44
C VAL A 308 14.72 16.11 -2.37
N ALA A 309 14.59 15.30 -3.42
CA ALA A 309 13.64 14.20 -3.43
C ALA A 309 13.97 13.12 -2.39
N ALA A 310 15.24 12.83 -2.16
CA ALA A 310 15.68 11.88 -1.14
C ALA A 310 15.31 12.37 0.27
N GLU A 311 15.64 13.62 0.61
CA GLU A 311 15.28 14.27 1.89
C GLU A 311 13.75 14.28 2.10
N THR A 312 13.01 14.62 1.04
CA THR A 312 11.54 14.63 1.05
C THR A 312 10.91 13.24 1.24
N SER A 313 11.61 12.18 0.82
CA SER A 313 11.17 10.79 0.99
C SER A 313 11.50 10.26 2.38
N GLU A 314 12.66 10.67 2.89
CA GLU A 314 13.23 10.29 4.17
C GLU A 314 12.33 10.70 5.34
N SER A 315 11.93 11.98 5.38
CA SER A 315 10.99 12.53 6.36
C SER A 315 9.61 11.83 6.40
N ARG A 316 9.25 11.07 5.36
CA ARG A 316 7.96 10.35 5.28
C ARG A 316 8.04 8.87 5.61
N ILE A 317 9.24 8.31 5.60
CA ILE A 317 9.47 6.88 5.82
C ILE A 317 10.06 6.66 7.24
N SER A 318 10.38 7.75 7.95
CA SER A 318 10.85 7.82 9.33
C SER A 318 9.79 7.48 10.39
N HIS A 319 9.53 6.19 10.65
CA HIS A 319 8.57 5.79 11.70
C HIS A 319 9.23 5.37 13.01
N LEU A 320 10.52 5.03 12.99
CA LEU A 320 11.24 4.58 14.19
C LEU A 320 11.57 5.75 15.14
N GLY A 321 12.01 6.90 14.60
CA GLY A 321 12.21 8.10 15.41
C GLY A 321 10.94 8.54 16.13
N ILE A 322 9.81 8.52 15.41
CA ILE A 322 8.49 8.80 15.99
C ILE A 322 8.16 7.79 17.09
N LEU A 323 8.32 6.49 16.85
CA LEU A 323 8.05 5.49 17.88
C LEU A 323 8.90 5.69 19.14
N THR A 324 10.18 6.05 18.97
CA THR A 324 11.09 6.33 20.09
C THR A 324 10.57 7.51 20.93
N HIS A 325 10.15 8.60 20.27
CA HIS A 325 9.51 9.74 20.93
C HIS A 325 8.23 9.34 21.68
N LEU A 326 7.40 8.50 21.07
CA LEU A 326 6.17 8.00 21.71
C LEU A 326 6.47 7.16 22.95
N MET A 327 7.54 6.35 22.93
CA MET A 327 7.96 5.52 24.07
C MET A 327 8.52 6.35 25.22
N GLU A 328 9.18 7.47 24.93
CA GLU A 328 9.69 8.38 25.97
C GLU A 328 8.54 9.18 26.62
N THR A 329 7.58 9.60 25.81
CA THR A 329 6.46 10.45 26.27
C THR A 329 5.30 9.66 26.86
N THR A 330 5.05 8.44 26.38
CA THR A 330 3.90 7.61 26.80
C THR A 330 4.39 6.39 27.61
N PRO A 331 3.82 6.09 28.79
CA PRO A 331 2.66 6.72 29.42
C PRO A 331 3.01 7.82 30.44
N ALA A 332 4.29 8.13 30.65
CA ALA A 332 4.74 8.94 31.78
C ALA A 332 4.32 10.42 31.70
N ILE A 333 4.38 11.01 30.50
CA ILE A 333 3.98 12.41 30.25
C ILE A 333 2.57 12.44 29.65
N ILE A 334 2.36 11.65 28.60
CA ILE A 334 1.09 11.54 27.89
C ILE A 334 0.46 10.19 28.23
N PRO A 335 -0.75 10.15 28.83
CA PRO A 335 -1.40 8.89 29.14
C PRO A 335 -1.84 8.17 27.85
N TYR A 336 -1.98 6.85 27.94
CA TYR A 336 -2.52 6.04 26.85
C TYR A 336 -3.88 6.55 26.38
N TRP A 337 -4.13 6.44 25.07
CA TRP A 337 -5.38 6.83 24.42
C TRP A 337 -6.52 5.82 24.65
N ASN A 338 -6.23 4.65 25.23
CA ASN A 338 -7.21 3.66 25.69
C ASN A 338 -8.26 3.24 24.65
N GLY A 339 -7.92 3.26 23.36
CA GLY A 339 -8.76 2.84 22.25
C GLY A 339 -9.51 3.96 21.54
N GLU A 340 -9.33 5.23 21.93
CA GLU A 340 -10.01 6.39 21.34
C GLU A 340 -9.81 6.49 19.82
N THR A 341 -8.61 6.16 19.33
CA THR A 341 -8.30 6.20 17.89
C THR A 341 -9.18 5.24 17.08
N TYR A 342 -9.57 4.10 17.66
CA TYR A 342 -10.41 3.08 17.02
C TYR A 342 -11.89 3.45 17.01
N LEU A 343 -12.36 4.42 17.79
CA LEU A 343 -13.75 4.89 17.73
C LEU A 343 -14.09 5.44 16.33
N SER A 344 -13.10 6.05 15.67
CA SER A 344 -13.24 6.53 14.29
C SER A 344 -13.55 5.40 13.29
N LEU A 345 -13.14 4.16 13.57
CA LEU A 345 -13.44 2.98 12.75
C LEU A 345 -14.92 2.61 12.89
N LEU A 346 -15.47 2.63 14.11
CA LEU A 346 -16.90 2.34 14.34
C LEU A 346 -17.78 3.29 13.54
N TRP A 347 -17.45 4.58 13.56
CA TRP A 347 -18.17 5.57 12.76
C TRP A 347 -17.98 5.36 11.26
N THR A 348 -16.86 4.77 10.82
CA THR A 348 -16.61 4.50 9.40
C THR A 348 -17.69 3.59 8.79
N PHE A 349 -18.32 2.70 9.57
CA PHE A 349 -19.41 1.83 9.09
C PHE A 349 -20.76 2.52 8.91
N VAL A 350 -20.91 3.74 9.44
CA VAL A 350 -22.12 4.54 9.25
C VAL A 350 -21.89 5.52 8.10
N PRO A 351 -22.56 5.33 6.95
CA PRO A 351 -22.50 6.26 5.83
C PRO A 351 -23.00 7.65 6.23
N ARG A 352 -22.40 8.69 5.66
CA ARG A 352 -22.78 10.09 5.96
C ARG A 352 -24.22 10.44 5.57
N PHE A 353 -24.87 9.67 4.69
CA PHE A 353 -26.29 9.88 4.39
C PHE A 353 -27.22 9.41 5.52
N LEU A 354 -26.81 8.44 6.34
CA LEU A 354 -27.55 8.00 7.52
C LEU A 354 -27.26 8.88 8.74
N TYR A 355 -26.04 9.39 8.84
CA TYR A 355 -25.64 10.30 9.92
C TYR A 355 -24.81 11.48 9.36
N PRO A 356 -25.50 12.57 8.94
CA PRO A 356 -24.84 13.74 8.37
C PRO A 356 -23.86 14.41 9.33
N ASP A 357 -24.23 14.52 10.61
CA ASP A 357 -23.46 15.16 11.68
C ASP A 357 -22.35 14.27 12.27
N LYS A 358 -21.95 13.23 11.53
CA LYS A 358 -20.87 12.32 11.94
C LYS A 358 -19.57 13.11 12.19
N PRO A 359 -18.90 12.86 13.34
CA PRO A 359 -17.62 13.49 13.65
C PRO A 359 -16.60 13.34 12.51
N THR A 360 -15.93 14.43 12.19
CA THR A 360 -14.83 14.45 11.22
C THR A 360 -13.58 13.79 11.81
N LYS A 361 -12.80 13.12 10.97
CA LYS A 361 -11.54 12.49 11.38
C LYS A 361 -10.50 13.59 11.61
N LEU A 362 -10.35 14.05 12.85
CA LEU A 362 -9.31 15.01 13.28
C LEU A 362 -8.08 14.32 13.87
N LEU A 363 -8.05 12.98 13.87
CA LEU A 363 -7.00 12.17 14.50
C LEU A 363 -5.56 12.56 14.14
N GLY A 364 -5.30 12.99 12.89
CA GLY A 364 -3.97 13.42 12.50
C GLY A 364 -3.55 14.76 13.14
N GLN A 365 -4.49 15.69 13.23
CA GLN A 365 -4.27 16.97 13.94
C GLN A 365 -4.12 16.74 15.44
N GLU A 366 -5.02 15.96 16.04
CA GLU A 366 -4.98 15.64 17.47
C GLU A 366 -3.67 14.94 17.86
N PHE A 367 -3.22 13.98 17.05
CA PHE A 367 -1.95 13.30 17.28
C PHE A 367 -0.77 14.26 17.15
N GLY A 368 -0.73 15.06 16.08
CA GLY A 368 0.36 15.99 15.82
C GLY A 368 0.52 17.04 16.92
N HIS A 369 -0.57 17.64 17.41
CA HIS A 369 -0.50 18.62 18.51
C HIS A 369 -0.19 17.95 19.86
N ARG A 370 -0.81 16.80 20.17
CA ARG A 370 -0.64 16.16 21.47
C ARG A 370 0.78 15.66 21.72
N TYR A 371 1.49 15.29 20.66
CA TYR A 371 2.89 14.85 20.72
C TYR A 371 3.89 15.92 20.27
N GLU A 372 3.45 17.18 20.12
CA GLU A 372 4.28 18.33 19.73
C GLU A 372 5.02 18.13 18.39
N LEU A 373 4.45 17.31 17.50
CA LEU A 373 4.96 17.10 16.12
C LEU A 373 4.49 18.19 15.16
N LEU A 374 3.45 18.93 15.56
CA LEU A 374 2.93 20.11 14.87
C LEU A 374 3.03 21.32 15.80
N HIS A 375 3.27 22.49 15.21
CA HIS A 375 3.19 23.75 15.93
C HIS A 375 1.76 23.96 16.44
N GLU A 376 1.60 24.53 17.64
CA GLU A 376 0.27 24.70 18.30
C GLU A 376 -0.74 25.47 17.44
N GLU A 377 -0.25 26.39 16.62
CA GLU A 377 -1.06 27.23 15.71
C GLU A 377 -1.27 26.61 14.32
N ASP A 378 -0.62 25.50 13.99
CA ASP A 378 -0.75 24.87 12.66
C ASP A 378 -1.97 23.94 12.60
N THR A 379 -3.13 24.52 12.28
CA THR A 379 -4.35 23.76 12.01
C THR A 379 -4.50 23.33 10.54
N GLY A 380 -3.55 23.71 9.67
CA GLY A 380 -3.58 23.44 8.24
C GLY A 380 -2.93 22.10 7.88
N THR A 381 -1.90 21.71 8.62
CA THR A 381 -1.12 20.50 8.36
C THR A 381 -1.61 19.33 9.20
N SER A 382 -2.12 18.27 8.58
CA SER A 382 -2.45 17.02 9.30
C SER A 382 -1.26 16.07 9.30
N PHE A 383 -0.68 15.81 10.47
CA PHE A 383 0.29 14.74 10.65
C PHE A 383 -0.45 13.42 10.84
N ASN A 384 -0.51 12.57 9.81
CA ASN A 384 -1.20 11.29 9.94
C ASN A 384 -0.61 10.47 11.09
N LEU A 385 -1.46 9.85 11.91
CA LEU A 385 -1.05 8.84 12.88
C LEU A 385 -0.48 7.65 12.11
N PRO A 386 0.84 7.49 12.03
CA PRO A 386 1.39 6.72 10.95
C PRO A 386 1.71 5.31 11.43
N HIS A 387 1.28 4.30 10.66
CA HIS A 387 1.48 2.89 10.96
C HIS A 387 0.73 2.32 12.18
N GLN A 388 0.24 1.09 12.04
CA GLN A 388 -0.61 0.44 13.06
C GLN A 388 0.16 0.16 14.36
N VAL A 389 1.47 -0.02 14.28
CA VAL A 389 2.35 -0.24 15.45
C VAL A 389 2.32 0.98 16.39
N LEU A 390 2.45 2.19 15.85
CA LEU A 390 2.43 3.41 16.66
C LEU A 390 1.06 3.59 17.30
N GLU A 391 -0.01 3.41 16.51
CA GLU A 391 -1.39 3.48 17.03
C GLU A 391 -1.66 2.44 18.14
N MET A 392 -1.23 1.19 17.95
CA MET A 392 -1.39 0.14 18.96
C MET A 392 -0.60 0.46 20.24
N TYR A 393 0.59 1.04 20.11
CA TYR A 393 1.41 1.43 21.25
C TYR A 393 0.79 2.57 22.06
N ILE A 394 0.35 3.66 21.42
CA ILE A 394 -0.23 4.79 22.15
C ILE A 394 -1.57 4.45 22.80
N ASN A 395 -2.26 3.40 22.35
CA ASN A 395 -3.52 2.97 22.96
C ASN A 395 -3.34 1.95 24.09
N PHE A 396 -2.42 0.98 23.92
CA PHE A 396 -2.35 -0.20 24.78
C PHE A 396 -0.92 -0.63 25.14
N GLY A 397 0.09 0.17 24.79
CA GLY A 397 1.50 -0.11 25.04
C GLY A 397 2.04 -1.35 24.32
N ILE A 398 3.03 -2.00 24.92
CA ILE A 398 3.70 -3.19 24.37
C ILE A 398 2.73 -4.36 24.11
N PRO A 399 1.82 -4.73 25.05
CA PRO A 399 0.83 -5.79 24.79
C PRO A 399 -0.07 -5.47 23.59
N GLY A 400 -0.43 -4.18 23.42
CA GLY A 400 -1.18 -3.69 22.27
C GLY A 400 -0.55 -4.05 20.94
N VAL A 401 0.75 -3.77 20.80
CA VAL A 401 1.50 -4.05 19.57
C VAL A 401 1.57 -5.55 19.32
N LEU A 402 1.94 -6.36 20.33
CA LEU A 402 2.10 -7.79 20.14
C LEU A 402 0.77 -8.47 19.77
N ILE A 403 -0.30 -8.20 20.52
CA ILE A 403 -1.63 -8.76 20.26
C ILE A 403 -2.17 -8.23 18.93
N GLY A 404 -2.12 -6.92 18.71
CA GLY A 404 -2.65 -6.29 17.51
C GLY A 404 -1.95 -6.76 16.24
N MET A 405 -0.62 -6.92 16.27
CA MET A 405 0.14 -7.43 15.13
C MET A 405 -0.13 -8.92 14.88
N THR A 406 -0.35 -9.73 15.92
CA THR A 406 -0.86 -11.10 15.76
C THR A 406 -2.22 -11.10 15.07
N LEU A 407 -3.14 -10.22 15.46
CA LEU A 407 -4.46 -10.11 14.80
C LEU A 407 -4.34 -9.68 13.33
N ILE A 408 -3.45 -8.73 13.01
CA ILE A 408 -3.17 -8.33 11.63
C ILE A 408 -2.62 -9.50 10.81
N GLY A 409 -1.70 -10.29 11.37
CA GLY A 409 -1.17 -11.49 10.70
C GLY A 409 -2.25 -12.53 10.42
N CYS A 410 -3.14 -12.79 11.39
CA CYS A 410 -4.32 -13.64 11.20
C CYS A 410 -5.25 -13.08 10.11
N PHE A 411 -5.47 -11.77 10.09
CA PHE A 411 -6.30 -11.11 9.08
C PHE A 411 -5.71 -11.24 7.67
N TYR A 412 -4.41 -10.99 7.49
CA TYR A 412 -3.77 -11.18 6.18
C TYR A 412 -3.85 -12.63 5.72
N ARG A 413 -3.71 -13.60 6.64
CA ARG A 413 -3.90 -15.00 6.31
C ARG A 413 -5.33 -15.27 5.84
N ALA A 414 -6.32 -14.81 6.59
CA ALA A 414 -7.74 -14.90 6.24
C ALA A 414 -8.00 -14.44 4.79
N LEU A 415 -7.47 -13.26 4.45
CA LEU A 415 -7.60 -12.69 3.11
C LEU A 415 -6.93 -13.56 2.05
N THR A 416 -5.71 -14.02 2.30
CA THR A 416 -5.03 -14.90 1.33
C THR A 416 -5.75 -16.23 1.12
N THR A 417 -6.38 -16.78 2.15
CA THR A 417 -7.16 -18.02 2.07
C THR A 417 -8.48 -17.82 1.31
N MET A 418 -9.19 -16.71 1.54
CA MET A 418 -10.48 -16.43 0.90
C MET A 418 -10.37 -16.05 -0.58
N ILE A 419 -9.44 -15.15 -0.91
CA ILE A 419 -9.38 -14.48 -2.23
C ILE A 419 -7.99 -14.52 -2.86
N GLY A 420 -6.96 -14.90 -2.10
CA GLY A 420 -5.57 -14.76 -2.52
C GLY A 420 -4.97 -15.93 -3.25
N GLN A 421 -5.68 -17.04 -3.43
CA GLN A 421 -5.18 -18.18 -4.20
C GLN A 421 -5.62 -18.05 -5.67
N ALA A 422 -4.67 -17.84 -6.58
CA ALA A 422 -4.91 -17.75 -8.02
C ALA A 422 -5.58 -19.02 -8.59
N GLU A 423 -5.39 -20.16 -7.92
CA GLU A 423 -6.00 -21.46 -8.25
C GLU A 423 -7.50 -21.53 -7.92
N LEU A 424 -8.00 -20.62 -7.06
CA LEU A 424 -9.41 -20.55 -6.72
C LEU A 424 -10.22 -19.72 -7.74
N GLY A 425 -9.58 -18.99 -8.66
CA GLY A 425 -10.28 -18.37 -9.80
C GLY A 425 -9.92 -16.90 -10.03
N GLU A 426 -10.08 -16.45 -11.27
CA GLU A 426 -9.61 -15.14 -11.73
C GLU A 426 -10.24 -13.99 -10.99
N ARG A 427 -11.52 -14.14 -10.65
CA ARG A 427 -12.29 -13.07 -10.03
C ARG A 427 -11.80 -12.77 -8.62
N GLY A 428 -11.49 -13.80 -7.83
CA GLY A 428 -10.91 -13.64 -6.49
C GLY A 428 -9.54 -12.96 -6.54
N LEU A 429 -8.71 -13.34 -7.52
CA LEU A 429 -7.39 -12.77 -7.71
C LEU A 429 -7.45 -11.27 -8.02
N VAL A 430 -8.27 -10.85 -8.98
CA VAL A 430 -8.44 -9.43 -9.35
C VAL A 430 -8.88 -8.61 -8.14
N VAL A 431 -9.88 -9.10 -7.42
CA VAL A 431 -10.41 -8.48 -6.20
C VAL A 431 -9.33 -8.32 -5.15
N GLY A 432 -8.57 -9.39 -4.88
CA GLY A 432 -7.53 -9.38 -3.88
C GLY A 432 -6.35 -8.47 -4.24
N CYS A 433 -5.97 -8.38 -5.52
CA CYS A 433 -4.96 -7.43 -5.99
C CYS A 433 -5.38 -5.98 -5.74
N THR A 434 -6.61 -5.61 -6.09
CA THR A 434 -7.11 -4.24 -5.89
C THR A 434 -7.32 -3.93 -4.40
N MET A 435 -7.71 -4.91 -3.59
CA MET A 435 -7.81 -4.74 -2.13
C MET A 435 -6.45 -4.55 -1.47
N LEU A 436 -5.45 -5.32 -1.90
CA LEU A 436 -4.10 -5.31 -1.33
C LEU A 436 -3.42 -3.95 -1.47
N ALA A 437 -3.72 -3.19 -2.54
CA ALA A 437 -3.21 -1.84 -2.70
C ALA A 437 -3.65 -0.89 -1.56
N ASN A 438 -4.88 -1.04 -1.06
CA ASN A 438 -5.34 -0.28 0.11
C ASN A 438 -4.66 -0.74 1.40
N LEU A 439 -4.34 -2.03 1.53
CA LEU A 439 -3.65 -2.56 2.71
C LEU A 439 -2.20 -2.08 2.84
N LEU A 440 -1.62 -1.57 1.77
CA LEU A 440 -0.27 -0.98 1.78
C LEU A 440 -0.26 0.52 2.10
N LEU A 441 -1.40 1.12 2.46
CA LEU A 441 -1.49 2.43 3.12
C LEU A 441 -0.89 2.37 4.54
N MET A 442 0.34 1.88 4.67
CA MET A 442 0.99 1.66 5.95
C MET A 442 1.25 2.96 6.72
N ASP A 443 1.24 4.10 6.03
CA ASP A 443 1.37 5.45 6.63
C ASP A 443 0.03 6.03 7.13
N GLY A 444 -1.03 5.20 7.15
CA GLY A 444 -2.36 5.59 7.57
C GLY A 444 -2.77 5.01 8.93
N SER A 445 -3.67 5.72 9.61
CA SER A 445 -4.35 5.19 10.80
C SER A 445 -5.10 3.89 10.49
N PHE A 446 -5.32 3.07 11.50
CA PHE A 446 -6.03 1.80 11.37
C PHE A 446 -7.40 1.97 10.70
N SER A 447 -8.12 3.02 11.07
CA SER A 447 -9.42 3.37 10.47
C SER A 447 -9.31 3.77 8.99
N LEU A 448 -8.20 4.37 8.56
CA LEU A 448 -7.95 4.68 7.16
C LEU A 448 -7.65 3.42 6.34
N VAL A 449 -6.80 2.54 6.86
CA VAL A 449 -6.37 1.32 6.16
C VAL A 449 -7.47 0.27 6.11
N PHE A 450 -8.11 -0.02 7.24
CA PHE A 450 -9.08 -1.10 7.36
C PHE A 450 -10.53 -0.64 7.16
N GLY A 451 -10.84 0.63 7.43
CA GLY A 451 -12.21 1.14 7.33
C GLY A 451 -12.78 1.12 5.91
N GLY A 452 -11.94 1.28 4.90
CA GLY A 452 -12.34 1.21 3.49
C GLY A 452 -12.63 -0.22 2.99
N ILE A 453 -12.08 -1.24 3.66
CA ILE A 453 -12.14 -2.64 3.21
C ILE A 453 -13.59 -3.14 3.16
N ILE A 454 -14.42 -2.79 4.12
CA ILE A 454 -15.80 -3.29 4.16
C ILE A 454 -16.63 -2.74 3.00
N TYR A 455 -16.53 -1.44 2.70
CA TYR A 455 -17.18 -0.85 1.54
C TYR A 455 -16.67 -1.47 0.24
N PHE A 456 -15.36 -1.70 0.18
CA PHE A 456 -14.70 -2.33 -0.94
C PHE A 456 -15.21 -3.77 -1.17
N LEU A 457 -15.33 -4.57 -0.10
CA LEU A 457 -15.86 -5.95 -0.15
C LEU A 457 -17.33 -5.99 -0.57
N VAL A 458 -18.17 -5.08 -0.08
CA VAL A 458 -19.60 -5.02 -0.45
C VAL A 458 -19.77 -4.70 -1.94
N ILE A 459 -19.06 -3.70 -2.44
CA ILE A 459 -19.17 -3.29 -3.85
C ILE A 459 -18.57 -4.33 -4.75
N ILE A 460 -17.45 -4.93 -4.36
CA ILE A 460 -16.91 -6.06 -5.08
C ILE A 460 -17.86 -7.24 -5.07
N ALA A 461 -18.50 -7.60 -3.96
CA ALA A 461 -19.50 -8.66 -3.93
C ALA A 461 -20.64 -8.38 -4.92
N GLY A 462 -21.03 -7.10 -5.05
CA GLY A 462 -21.95 -6.62 -6.09
C GLY A 462 -21.41 -6.85 -7.50
N VAL A 463 -20.22 -6.34 -7.82
CA VAL A 463 -19.58 -6.46 -9.14
C VAL A 463 -19.33 -7.92 -9.52
N MET A 464 -18.93 -8.73 -8.55
CA MET A 464 -18.73 -10.17 -8.63
C MET A 464 -19.99 -10.88 -9.11
N ARG A 465 -21.18 -10.42 -8.74
CA ARG A 465 -22.44 -10.99 -9.21
C ARG A 465 -22.67 -10.79 -10.72
N PHE A 466 -22.13 -9.71 -11.27
CA PHE A 466 -22.26 -9.36 -12.70
C PHE A 466 -21.07 -9.81 -13.54
N MET A 467 -19.99 -10.28 -12.91
CA MET A 467 -18.85 -10.83 -13.64
C MET A 467 -19.27 -12.04 -14.48
N PRO A 468 -18.80 -12.16 -15.73
CA PRO A 468 -19.17 -13.26 -16.59
C PRO A 468 -18.81 -14.60 -15.96
N THR A 469 -19.78 -15.45 -15.70
CA THR A 469 -19.55 -16.83 -15.27
C THR A 469 -19.56 -17.76 -16.47
N PRO A 470 -18.75 -18.84 -16.48
CA PRO A 470 -18.95 -19.92 -17.44
C PRO A 470 -20.42 -20.38 -17.38
N GLY A 471 -21.07 -20.56 -18.54
CA GLY A 471 -22.45 -21.06 -18.59
C GLY A 471 -22.58 -22.37 -17.81
N GLN A 472 -23.66 -22.55 -17.06
CA GLN A 472 -23.89 -23.73 -16.21
C GLN A 472 -23.77 -25.03 -17.02
N SER A 473 -22.61 -25.67 -16.96
CA SER A 473 -22.42 -27.09 -17.24
C SER A 473 -21.37 -27.69 -16.31
N VAL A 474 -21.34 -27.25 -15.06
CA VAL A 474 -20.55 -27.91 -14.01
C VAL A 474 -21.53 -28.68 -13.14
N GLN A 475 -21.68 -29.98 -13.44
CA GLN A 475 -22.25 -30.94 -12.51
C GLN A 475 -21.57 -30.76 -11.16
N LEU A 476 -22.36 -30.48 -10.11
CA LEU A 476 -21.97 -30.72 -8.73
C LEU A 476 -21.73 -32.23 -8.56
N LYS A 477 -20.56 -32.73 -8.96
CA LYS A 477 -20.13 -34.09 -8.67
C LYS A 477 -19.63 -34.14 -7.23
N GLY A 478 -20.57 -34.49 -6.35
CA GLY A 478 -20.38 -35.41 -5.23
C GLY A 478 -19.19 -35.19 -4.32
N ILE A 479 -19.39 -34.44 -3.25
CA ILE A 479 -18.72 -34.75 -1.98
C ILE A 479 -19.60 -35.82 -1.33
N ARG A 480 -19.17 -37.08 -1.37
CA ARG A 480 -19.64 -38.09 -0.43
C ARG A 480 -18.84 -37.91 0.87
N PRO A 481 -19.48 -37.89 2.04
CA PRO A 481 -18.75 -37.93 3.31
C PRO A 481 -18.20 -39.34 3.51
N ALA A 482 -16.92 -39.43 3.86
CA ALA A 482 -16.32 -40.54 4.58
C ALA A 482 -15.43 -39.93 5.68
#